data_AF-A0A238KLB6-F1
#
_entry.id   AF-A0A238KLB6-F1
#
_cell.length_a   1.000
_cell.length_b   1.000
_cell.length_c   1.000
_cell.angle_alpha   90.00
_cell.angle_beta   90.00
_cell.angle_gamma   90.00
#
_symmetry.space_group_name_H-M   'P 1'
#
loop_
_entity.id
_entity.type
_entity.pdbx_description
1 polymer ?
#
loop_
_entity_poly.entity_id
_entity_poly.type
_entity_poly.pdbx_seq_one_letter_code
_entity_poly.pdbx_strand_id
1 'polypeptide(L)'
;MFRSFLILITFIIALPAYAQNSCEYANDNECDEERYGGQGYCETGTDTTDCSLVSAGINDDSCTFANDGECDEYRYNGSGACMDGSDLTDCTAWQVERENNFVERARALGLNDVAINALGDNTCRWSYDDECDDPSLGGTGACDVGTDAMDCVASKPTN
;
A
#
# COMPACT_ATOMS: atom_id res chain seq x y z
N MET A 1 7.59 -64.07 -10.14
CA MET A 1 8.59 -63.00 -10.38
C MET A 1 8.21 -62.43 -11.75
N PHE A 2 7.67 -61.24 -11.97
CA PHE A 2 7.84 -59.91 -11.38
C PHE A 2 6.46 -59.21 -11.32
N ARG A 3 6.22 -58.44 -10.25
CA ARG A 3 4.99 -57.67 -10.05
C ARG A 3 4.96 -56.48 -11.01
N SER A 4 3.90 -56.36 -11.80
CA SER A 4 3.63 -55.17 -12.62
C SER A 4 3.34 -53.99 -11.70
N PHE A 5 4.27 -53.04 -11.61
CA PHE A 5 4.01 -51.72 -11.03
C PHE A 5 3.50 -50.82 -12.16
N LEU A 6 2.19 -50.56 -12.17
CA LEU A 6 1.63 -49.43 -12.92
C LEU A 6 1.98 -48.16 -12.14
N ILE A 7 2.96 -47.40 -12.64
CA ILE A 7 3.25 -46.05 -12.15
C ILE A 7 2.26 -45.12 -12.84
N LEU A 8 1.24 -44.68 -12.10
CA LEU A 8 0.33 -43.62 -12.52
C LEU A 8 1.09 -42.29 -12.46
N ILE A 9 1.66 -41.84 -13.57
CA ILE A 9 2.26 -40.52 -13.69
C ILE A 9 1.12 -39.51 -13.73
N THR A 10 0.82 -38.87 -12.61
CA THR A 10 -0.01 -37.67 -12.57
C THR A 10 0.73 -36.55 -13.28
N PHE A 11 0.33 -36.25 -14.52
CA PHE A 11 0.70 -35.02 -15.20
C PHE A 11 -0.02 -33.86 -14.48
N ILE A 12 0.70 -33.15 -13.62
CA ILE A 12 0.27 -31.84 -13.16
C ILE A 12 0.50 -30.92 -14.36
N ILE A 13 -0.57 -30.65 -15.11
CA ILE A 13 -0.56 -29.57 -16.09
C ILE A 13 -0.48 -28.28 -15.27
N ALA A 14 0.73 -27.72 -15.14
CA ALA A 14 0.88 -26.33 -14.74
C ALA A 14 0.25 -25.51 -15.86
N LEU A 15 -1.04 -25.19 -15.71
CA LEU A 15 -1.66 -24.15 -16.53
C LEU A 15 -0.77 -22.91 -16.38
N PRO A 16 -0.50 -22.17 -17.47
CA PRO A 16 0.08 -20.84 -17.29
C PRO A 16 -0.80 -20.13 -16.27
N ALA A 17 -0.18 -19.60 -15.22
CA ALA A 17 -0.85 -18.70 -14.31
C ALA A 17 -1.26 -17.48 -15.15
N TYR A 18 -2.39 -17.61 -15.85
CA TYR A 18 -3.12 -16.44 -16.33
C TYR A 18 -3.28 -15.57 -15.11
N ALA A 19 -2.93 -14.31 -15.25
CA ALA A 19 -3.31 -13.27 -14.33
C ALA A 19 -4.77 -13.52 -13.90
N GLN A 20 -5.00 -14.09 -12.70
CA GLN A 20 -6.34 -14.35 -12.23
C GLN A 20 -6.76 -13.03 -11.61
N ASN A 21 -7.53 -12.23 -12.32
CA ASN A 21 -8.20 -11.06 -11.73
C ASN A 21 -9.55 -11.55 -11.20
N SER A 22 -9.49 -12.44 -10.21
CA SER A 22 -10.62 -13.25 -9.78
C SER A 22 -11.23 -12.82 -8.45
N CYS A 23 -10.59 -11.91 -7.71
CA CYS A 23 -11.19 -11.28 -6.52
C CYS A 23 -12.14 -10.14 -6.91
N GLU A 24 -12.85 -9.60 -5.91
CA GLU A 24 -13.81 -8.50 -6.07
C GLU A 24 -13.15 -7.18 -6.45
N TYR A 25 -11.95 -6.92 -5.92
CA TYR A 25 -11.21 -5.67 -6.11
C TYR A 25 -10.27 -5.70 -7.31
N ALA A 26 -10.18 -6.81 -8.04
CA ALA A 26 -9.32 -6.85 -9.22
C ALA A 26 -9.82 -5.92 -10.34
N ASN A 27 -8.88 -5.35 -11.08
CA ASN A 27 -9.05 -4.35 -12.16
C ASN A 27 -9.58 -3.00 -11.68
N ASP A 28 -9.18 -2.56 -10.49
CA ASP A 28 -9.51 -1.24 -9.95
C ASP A 28 -8.32 -0.28 -9.87
N ASN A 29 -7.17 -0.67 -10.44
CA ASN A 29 -5.88 0.04 -10.43
C ASN A 29 -5.11 -0.03 -9.10
N GLU A 30 -5.64 -0.62 -8.04
CA GLU A 30 -4.92 -0.86 -6.79
C GLU A 30 -4.34 -2.26 -6.76
N CYS A 31 -3.10 -2.42 -6.29
CA CYS A 31 -2.62 -3.77 -5.98
C CYS A 31 -3.10 -4.20 -4.60
N ASP A 32 -4.06 -5.10 -4.54
CA ASP A 32 -4.72 -5.55 -3.31
C ASP A 32 -4.07 -6.75 -2.62
N GLU A 33 -3.03 -7.30 -3.23
CA GLU A 33 -2.34 -8.46 -2.68
C GLU A 33 -1.30 -8.05 -1.63
N GLU A 34 -1.49 -8.49 -0.38
CA GLU A 34 -0.62 -8.16 0.77
C GLU A 34 0.87 -8.43 0.52
N ARG A 35 1.20 -9.49 -0.24
CA ARG A 35 2.59 -9.84 -0.60
C ARG A 35 3.34 -8.77 -1.40
N TYR A 36 2.62 -7.82 -1.99
CA TYR A 36 3.16 -6.69 -2.74
C TYR A 36 2.87 -5.34 -2.08
N GLY A 37 2.53 -5.35 -0.79
CA GLY A 37 2.20 -4.16 -0.01
C GLY A 37 0.76 -3.68 -0.19
N GLY A 38 -0.12 -4.51 -0.76
CA GLY A 38 -1.56 -4.25 -0.81
C GLY A 38 -2.25 -4.45 0.54
N GLN A 39 -3.52 -4.05 0.63
CA GLN A 39 -4.30 -4.11 1.87
C GLN A 39 -4.81 -5.52 2.22
N GLY A 40 -4.59 -6.51 1.35
CA GLY A 40 -5.03 -7.88 1.56
C GLY A 40 -6.51 -8.12 1.24
N TYR A 41 -7.13 -7.24 0.44
CA TYR A 41 -8.49 -7.45 -0.05
C TYR A 41 -8.58 -8.59 -1.07
N CYS A 42 -7.45 -8.95 -1.68
CA CYS A 42 -7.35 -10.05 -2.62
C CYS A 42 -6.40 -11.14 -2.14
N GLU A 43 -6.83 -12.39 -2.32
CA GLU A 43 -5.96 -13.55 -2.08
C GLU A 43 -4.77 -13.53 -3.07
N THR A 44 -3.70 -14.21 -2.68
CA THR A 44 -2.48 -14.32 -3.51
C THR A 44 -2.80 -14.80 -4.93
N GLY A 45 -2.39 -14.00 -5.92
CA GLY A 45 -2.53 -14.25 -7.34
C GLY A 45 -3.93 -14.02 -7.89
N THR A 46 -4.80 -13.35 -7.12
CA THR A 46 -6.18 -13.03 -7.54
C THR A 46 -6.39 -11.59 -7.98
N ASP A 47 -5.34 -10.76 -7.94
CA ASP A 47 -5.30 -9.37 -8.40
C ASP A 47 -4.01 -9.05 -9.19
N THR A 48 -3.77 -9.87 -10.19
CA THR A 48 -2.49 -9.87 -10.91
C THR A 48 -2.30 -8.74 -11.92
N THR A 49 -3.37 -8.13 -12.43
CA THR A 49 -3.26 -7.00 -13.38
C THR A 49 -2.80 -5.75 -12.65
N ASP A 50 -3.39 -5.43 -11.52
CA ASP A 50 -3.10 -4.19 -10.81
C ASP A 50 -1.80 -4.33 -10.02
N CYS A 51 -1.46 -5.54 -9.56
CA CYS A 51 -0.14 -5.83 -9.01
C CYS A 51 0.99 -5.97 -10.05
N SER A 52 0.75 -5.79 -11.35
CA SER A 52 1.72 -6.16 -12.39
C SER A 52 3.02 -5.35 -12.35
N LEU A 53 2.96 -4.05 -12.07
CA LEU A 53 4.14 -3.17 -11.97
C LEU A 53 4.88 -3.38 -10.65
N VAL A 54 4.14 -3.33 -9.55
CA VAL A 54 4.69 -3.45 -8.19
C VAL A 54 5.31 -4.83 -7.95
N SER A 55 4.70 -5.90 -8.48
CA SER A 55 5.27 -7.27 -8.41
C SER A 55 6.58 -7.42 -9.19
N ALA A 56 6.78 -6.59 -10.22
CA ALA A 56 8.01 -6.52 -10.99
C ALA A 56 9.04 -5.55 -10.38
N GLY A 57 8.71 -4.85 -9.29
CA GLY A 57 9.53 -3.79 -8.71
C GLY A 57 9.71 -2.60 -9.66
N ILE A 58 8.75 -2.39 -10.56
CA ILE A 58 8.71 -1.26 -11.48
C ILE A 58 7.94 -0.14 -10.79
N ASN A 59 8.56 1.03 -10.75
CA ASN A 59 7.88 2.29 -10.49
C ASN A 59 8.29 3.24 -11.61
N ASP A 60 7.34 3.71 -12.40
CA ASP A 60 7.57 4.60 -13.53
C ASP A 60 6.41 5.59 -13.70
N ASP A 61 6.42 6.34 -14.80
CA ASP A 61 5.38 7.32 -15.17
C ASP A 61 4.61 6.81 -16.42
N SER A 62 4.29 5.52 -16.47
CA SER A 62 3.62 4.90 -17.63
C SER A 62 2.13 5.22 -17.72
N CYS A 63 1.53 5.76 -16.66
CA CYS A 63 0.14 6.20 -16.65
C CYS A 63 -0.10 7.42 -17.55
N THR A 64 -1.35 7.61 -18.00
CA THR A 64 -1.74 8.80 -18.77
C THR A 64 -1.78 10.08 -17.93
N PHE A 65 -2.05 9.97 -16.63
CA PHE A 65 -2.10 11.10 -15.71
C PHE A 65 -0.78 11.37 -14.98
N ALA A 66 0.23 10.51 -15.17
CA ALA A 66 1.54 10.77 -14.59
C ALA A 66 2.13 12.10 -15.06
N ASN A 67 2.81 12.81 -14.15
CA ASN A 67 3.37 14.16 -14.35
C ASN A 67 2.30 15.26 -14.58
N ASP A 68 1.10 15.11 -14.03
CA ASP A 68 0.09 16.18 -14.02
C ASP A 68 0.10 17.01 -12.73
N GLY A 69 0.88 16.60 -11.74
CA GLY A 69 1.08 17.28 -10.47
C GLY A 69 0.18 16.79 -9.34
N GLU A 70 -0.61 15.75 -9.55
CA GLU A 70 -1.40 15.07 -8.53
C GLU A 70 -0.91 13.63 -8.37
N CYS A 71 -0.97 13.06 -7.16
CA CYS A 71 -0.71 11.64 -6.99
C CYS A 71 -1.98 10.86 -7.35
N ASP A 72 -1.87 10.00 -8.35
CA ASP A 72 -3.00 9.27 -8.91
C ASP A 72 -3.02 7.78 -8.56
N GLU A 73 -2.08 7.32 -7.75
CA GLU A 73 -2.03 5.93 -7.27
C GLU A 73 -2.82 5.77 -5.98
N TYR A 74 -3.70 4.77 -5.94
CA TYR A 74 -4.43 4.46 -4.72
C TYR A 74 -3.46 4.21 -3.57
N ARG A 75 -2.35 3.46 -3.76
CA ARG A 75 -1.35 3.14 -2.72
C ARG A 75 -0.97 4.28 -1.77
N TYR A 76 -0.92 5.50 -2.28
CA TYR A 76 -0.52 6.69 -1.54
C TYR A 76 -1.69 7.61 -1.17
N ASN A 77 -2.91 7.08 -1.16
CA ASN A 77 -4.17 7.84 -0.97
C ASN A 77 -4.43 8.84 -2.10
N GLY A 78 -4.00 8.49 -3.31
CA GLY A 78 -4.24 9.25 -4.53
C GLY A 78 -5.63 9.01 -5.13
N SER A 79 -5.86 9.56 -6.32
CA SER A 79 -7.17 9.50 -7.00
C SER A 79 -7.56 8.10 -7.50
N GLY A 80 -6.57 7.23 -7.75
CA GLY A 80 -6.74 5.94 -8.41
C GLY A 80 -6.86 6.01 -9.93
N ALA A 81 -6.59 7.17 -10.53
CA ALA A 81 -6.57 7.32 -11.99
C ALA A 81 -5.40 6.54 -12.64
N CYS A 82 -4.39 6.18 -11.84
CA CYS A 82 -3.23 5.41 -12.24
C CYS A 82 -3.13 4.09 -11.49
N MET A 83 -2.63 3.06 -12.19
CA MET A 83 -2.26 1.79 -11.57
C MET A 83 -1.12 2.01 -10.57
N ASP A 84 -1.16 1.31 -9.44
CA ASP A 84 -0.05 1.30 -8.49
C ASP A 84 1.31 1.07 -9.21
N GLY A 85 2.27 1.98 -8.97
CA GLY A 85 3.59 1.99 -9.58
C GLY A 85 3.71 2.70 -10.94
N SER A 86 2.67 3.40 -11.42
CA SER A 86 2.66 4.05 -12.74
C SER A 86 2.61 5.58 -12.74
N ASP A 87 2.64 6.22 -11.58
CA ASP A 87 2.70 7.68 -11.38
C ASP A 87 3.74 8.04 -10.29
N LEU A 88 4.97 7.59 -10.53
CA LEU A 88 6.06 7.71 -9.56
C LEU A 88 6.41 9.18 -9.26
N THR A 89 6.51 10.02 -10.29
CA THR A 89 7.03 11.39 -10.12
C THR A 89 6.15 12.22 -9.19
N ASP A 90 4.84 12.19 -9.39
CA ASP A 90 3.92 13.01 -8.59
C ASP A 90 3.66 12.39 -7.23
N CYS A 91 3.48 11.07 -7.14
CA CYS A 91 3.34 10.40 -5.84
C CYS A 91 4.58 10.52 -4.95
N THR A 92 5.79 10.56 -5.52
CA THR A 92 7.00 10.86 -4.74
C THR A 92 6.98 12.27 -4.16
N ALA A 93 6.58 13.26 -4.97
CA ALA A 93 6.48 14.65 -4.51
C ALA A 93 5.41 14.80 -3.43
N TRP A 94 4.25 14.18 -3.64
CA TRP A 94 3.11 14.15 -2.72
C TRP A 94 3.47 13.58 -1.35
N GLN A 95 4.15 12.43 -1.30
CA GLN A 95 4.57 11.81 -0.04
C GLN A 95 5.56 12.69 0.73
N VAL A 96 6.49 13.36 0.03
CA VAL A 96 7.42 14.31 0.67
C VAL A 96 6.68 15.51 1.24
N GLU A 97 5.71 16.07 0.51
CA GLU A 97 4.89 17.18 0.99
C GLU A 97 4.10 16.80 2.24
N ARG A 98 3.45 15.63 2.21
CA ARG A 98 2.75 15.07 3.38
C ARG A 98 3.66 15.02 4.59
N GLU A 99 4.81 14.35 4.50
CA GLU A 99 5.75 14.26 5.63
C GLU A 99 6.21 15.63 6.16
N ASN A 100 6.43 16.61 5.27
CA ASN A 100 6.75 17.97 5.71
C ASN A 100 5.59 18.62 6.48
N ASN A 101 4.36 18.47 5.99
CA ASN A 101 3.16 18.99 6.64
C ASN A 101 2.95 18.37 8.03
N PHE A 102 3.20 17.06 8.18
CA PHE A 102 3.19 16.39 9.48
C PHE A 102 4.18 17.03 10.45
N VAL A 103 5.45 17.17 10.06
CA VAL A 103 6.50 17.73 10.93
C VAL A 103 6.17 19.17 11.34
N GLU A 104 5.65 19.99 10.41
CA GLU A 104 5.20 21.34 10.71
C GLU A 104 4.05 21.36 11.72
N ARG A 105 3.02 20.53 11.53
CA ARG A 105 1.88 20.41 12.46
C ARG A 105 2.34 19.94 13.84
N ALA A 106 3.17 18.91 13.93
CA ALA A 106 3.64 18.37 15.21
C ALA A 106 4.44 19.43 16.00
N ARG A 107 5.29 20.20 15.31
CA ARG A 107 6.02 21.32 15.92
C ARG A 107 5.10 22.47 16.35
N ALA A 108 4.06 22.76 15.57
CA ALA A 108 3.05 23.76 15.93
C ALA A 108 2.28 23.38 17.20
N LEU A 109 2.12 22.08 17.47
CA LEU A 109 1.55 21.54 18.70
C LEU A 109 2.54 21.49 19.88
N GLY A 110 3.80 21.90 19.67
CA GLY A 110 4.83 21.97 20.72
C GLY A 110 5.51 20.64 21.02
N LEU A 111 5.38 19.63 20.15
CA LEU A 111 6.10 18.37 20.30
C LEU A 111 7.58 18.59 20.01
N ASN A 112 8.43 17.95 20.83
CA ASN A 112 9.87 17.89 20.59
C ASN A 112 10.21 16.73 19.65
N ASP A 113 11.44 16.71 19.12
CA ASP A 113 11.88 15.69 18.17
C ASP A 113 11.76 14.25 18.70
N VAL A 114 11.88 14.03 20.02
CA VAL A 114 11.70 12.69 20.63
C VAL A 114 10.25 12.25 20.53
N ALA A 115 9.30 13.15 20.78
CA ALA A 115 7.87 12.88 20.65
C ALA A 115 7.46 12.69 19.20
N ILE A 116 7.99 13.52 18.28
CA ILE A 116 7.73 13.39 16.83
C ILE A 116 8.21 12.03 16.34
N ASN A 117 9.44 11.64 16.67
CA ASN A 117 9.99 10.34 16.28
C ASN A 117 9.23 9.15 16.90
N ALA A 118 8.54 9.34 18.01
CA ALA A 118 7.75 8.29 18.65
C ALA A 118 6.37 8.08 17.98
N LEU A 119 5.88 9.05 17.20
CA LEU A 119 4.66 8.91 16.40
C LEU A 119 4.91 8.07 15.14
N GLY A 120 6.13 8.10 14.59
CA GLY A 120 6.50 7.34 13.40
C GLY A 120 6.48 8.20 12.13
N ASP A 121 6.11 7.57 11.01
CA ASP A 121 5.95 8.18 9.69
C ASP A 121 4.49 8.06 9.21
N ASN A 122 4.24 8.45 7.96
CA ASN A 122 2.93 8.39 7.34
C ASN A 122 2.92 7.51 6.09
N THR A 123 3.63 6.39 6.17
CA THR A 123 3.68 5.43 5.05
C THR A 123 2.38 4.67 4.84
N CYS A 124 1.47 4.64 5.81
CA CYS A 124 0.13 4.09 5.61
C CYS A 124 -0.68 4.98 4.69
N ARG A 125 -1.50 4.38 3.83
CA ARG A 125 -2.45 5.11 2.98
C ARG A 125 -3.36 6.03 3.79
N TRP A 126 -3.93 5.49 4.87
CA TRP A 126 -4.95 6.15 5.69
C TRP A 126 -4.38 7.24 6.61
N SER A 127 -3.08 7.49 6.59
CA SER A 127 -2.43 8.44 7.50
C SER A 127 -2.84 9.92 7.40
N TYR A 128 -3.75 10.27 6.49
CA TYR A 128 -4.28 11.63 6.28
C TYR A 128 -5.78 11.56 5.94
N ASP A 129 -6.52 10.71 6.63
CA ASP A 129 -7.98 10.58 6.49
C ASP A 129 -8.77 11.18 7.67
N ASP A 130 -8.08 11.92 8.54
CA ASP A 130 -8.59 12.56 9.77
C ASP A 130 -8.97 11.55 10.88
N GLU A 131 -8.57 10.29 10.78
CA GLU A 131 -8.75 9.26 11.80
C GLU A 131 -7.40 8.67 12.24
N CYS A 132 -7.19 8.54 13.56
CA CYS A 132 -6.00 7.84 14.05
C CYS A 132 -6.23 6.33 13.94
N ASP A 133 -5.35 5.67 13.19
CA ASP A 133 -5.39 4.26 12.81
C ASP A 133 -4.25 3.44 13.41
N ASP A 134 -3.21 4.08 13.98
CA ASP A 134 -2.16 3.36 14.70
C ASP A 134 -2.70 2.70 15.99
N PRO A 135 -2.73 1.36 16.08
CA PRO A 135 -3.30 0.67 17.23
C PRO A 135 -2.48 0.86 18.52
N SER A 136 -1.19 1.19 18.42
CA SER A 136 -0.35 1.51 19.58
C SER A 136 -0.69 2.86 20.20
N LEU A 137 -1.27 3.76 19.41
CA LEU A 137 -1.73 5.08 19.85
C LEU A 137 -3.22 5.09 20.23
N GLY A 138 -3.90 3.95 20.06
CA GLY A 138 -5.31 3.75 20.37
C GLY A 138 -6.23 3.99 19.16
N GLY A 139 -5.67 3.93 17.96
CA GLY A 139 -6.40 4.01 16.70
C GLY A 139 -7.14 2.75 16.31
N THR A 140 -7.76 2.78 15.13
CA THR A 140 -8.64 1.71 14.62
C THR A 140 -7.91 0.40 14.31
N GLY A 141 -6.62 0.46 13.99
CA GLY A 141 -5.83 -0.66 13.49
C GLY A 141 -5.87 -0.83 11.96
N ALA A 142 -6.34 0.16 11.20
CA ALA A 142 -6.26 0.15 9.73
C ALA A 142 -4.82 0.33 9.21
N CYS A 143 -3.93 0.88 10.03
CA CYS A 143 -2.52 1.07 9.74
C CYS A 143 -1.62 0.23 10.64
N ASP A 144 -0.45 -0.12 10.12
CA ASP A 144 0.61 -0.72 10.92
C ASP A 144 1.12 0.27 11.98
N VAL A 145 1.67 -0.25 13.08
CA VAL A 145 2.23 0.58 14.15
C VAL A 145 3.30 1.52 13.61
N GLY A 146 3.13 2.82 13.88
CA GLY A 146 4.06 3.90 13.51
C GLY A 146 3.94 4.38 12.07
N THR A 147 2.86 4.05 11.36
CA THR A 147 2.68 4.41 9.93
C THR A 147 1.56 5.42 9.69
N ASP A 148 0.92 5.89 10.76
CA ASP A 148 -0.12 6.92 10.78
C ASP A 148 0.18 8.01 11.82
N ALA A 149 1.30 8.70 11.64
CA ALA A 149 1.74 9.71 12.60
C ALA A 149 0.89 11.00 12.55
N MET A 150 0.38 11.37 11.38
CA MET A 150 -0.27 12.66 11.13
C MET A 150 -1.65 12.75 11.75
N ASP A 151 -2.46 11.70 11.68
CA ASP A 151 -3.79 11.73 12.29
C ASP A 151 -3.74 11.35 13.78
N CYS A 152 -2.73 10.58 14.17
CA CYS A 152 -2.43 10.33 15.57
C CYS A 152 -1.67 11.45 16.30
N VAL A 153 -1.14 12.47 15.62
CA VAL A 153 -0.40 13.59 16.26
C VAL A 153 -1.26 14.32 17.31
N ALA A 154 -2.59 14.31 17.12
CA ALA A 154 -3.55 14.93 18.03
C ALA A 154 -4.25 13.94 18.97
N SER A 155 -4.06 12.62 18.78
CA SER A 155 -4.80 11.56 19.51
C SER A 155 -4.31 11.31 20.94
N LYS A 156 -3.20 11.95 21.36
CA LYS A 156 -2.80 12.05 22.77
C LYS A 156 -2.90 13.49 23.29
N PRO A 157 -3.73 13.77 24.32
CA PRO A 157 -3.47 14.91 25.17
C PRO A 157 -2.14 14.67 25.88
N THR A 158 -1.15 15.52 25.60
CA THR A 158 0.12 15.56 26.33
C THR A 158 -0.16 15.68 27.82
N ASN A 159 0.17 14.66 28.60
CA ASN A 159 0.34 14.74 30.05
C ASN A 159 1.68 14.13 30.41
#